data_AF-A0A318HIM9-F1
#
_entry.id   AF-A0A318HIM9-F1
#
_cell.length_a   1.000
_cell.length_b   1.000
_cell.length_c   1.000
_cell.angle_alpha   90.00
_cell.angle_beta   90.00
_cell.angle_gamma   90.00
#
_symmetry.space_group_name_H-M   'P 1'
#
loop_
_entity.id
_entity.type
_entity.pdbx_description
1 polymer ?
#
loop_
_entity_poly.entity_id
_entity_poly.type
_entity_poly.pdbx_seq_one_letter_code
_entity_poly.pdbx_strand_id
1 'polypeptide(L)'
;MSKWLLRGLVFAALMVIVRLIQGTMINAWETKAGLISAVLIVLFAIAVFIWGVLDGRADARANPDPDRRDDLAMTWLLAGLFAGIVSGAVAWFISLVYKALYVEALINEVTTFAAFTALLVFLASVAGVALGRWLVDRDLEKQPRKHHGLAESAADQDRADTDVFAAVSQADADATETRREE
;
A
#
# COMPACT_ATOMS: atom_id res chain seq x y z
N MET A 1 5.17 14.49 9.69
CA MET A 1 6.52 14.27 9.13
C MET A 1 6.76 12.76 8.98
N SER A 2 7.35 12.37 7.85
CA SER A 2 8.01 11.09 7.58
C SER A 2 7.26 9.76 7.84
N LYS A 3 6.01 9.63 7.36
CA LYS A 3 5.30 8.34 7.31
C LYS A 3 6.18 7.23 6.68
N TRP A 4 7.03 7.58 5.71
CA TRP A 4 7.98 6.66 5.07
C TRP A 4 9.23 6.35 5.92
N LEU A 5 9.77 7.30 6.72
CA LEU A 5 10.99 7.05 7.51
C LEU A 5 10.75 6.01 8.61
N LEU A 6 9.60 6.06 9.31
CA LEU A 6 9.32 5.09 10.36
C LEU A 6 9.29 3.66 9.80
N ARG A 7 8.59 3.47 8.68
CA ARG A 7 8.52 2.18 7.98
C ARG A 7 9.90 1.75 7.52
N GLY A 8 10.62 2.64 6.84
CA GLY A 8 11.98 2.38 6.36
C GLY A 8 12.94 2.00 7.49
N LEU A 9 12.87 2.68 8.63
CA LEU A 9 13.69 2.39 9.80
C LEU A 9 13.36 1.03 10.42
N VAL A 10 12.08 0.70 10.57
CA VAL A 10 11.66 -0.61 11.11
C VAL A 10 12.12 -1.73 10.18
N PHE A 11 11.95 -1.60 8.87
CA PHE A 11 12.41 -2.60 7.92
C PHE A 11 13.94 -2.65 7.77
N ALA A 12 14.64 -1.52 7.96
CA ALA A 12 16.10 -1.52 8.03
C ALA A 12 16.58 -2.38 9.21
N ALA A 13 16.04 -2.12 10.40
CA ALA A 13 16.39 -2.87 11.61
C ALA A 13 16.02 -4.35 11.48
N LEU A 14 14.83 -4.65 10.96
CA LEU A 14 14.39 -6.02 10.73
C LEU A 14 15.31 -6.74 9.73
N MET A 15 15.72 -6.08 8.65
CA MET A 15 16.61 -6.67 7.65
C MET A 15 18.00 -6.96 8.24
N VAL A 16 18.52 -6.09 9.10
CA VAL A 16 19.78 -6.36 9.84
C VAL A 16 19.63 -7.62 10.70
N ILE A 17 18.54 -7.75 11.46
CA ILE A 17 18.26 -8.93 12.29
C ILE A 17 18.17 -10.19 11.42
N VAL A 18 17.44 -10.13 10.31
CA VAL A 18 17.32 -11.24 9.36
C VAL A 18 18.69 -11.68 8.86
N ARG A 19 19.58 -10.74 8.50
CA ARG A 19 20.93 -11.07 8.03
C ARG A 19 21.83 -11.65 9.11
N LEU A 20 21.72 -11.18 10.35
CA LEU A 20 22.41 -11.79 11.49
C LEU A 20 21.98 -13.25 11.69
N ILE A 21 20.67 -13.50 11.70
CA ILE A 21 20.11 -14.85 11.81
C ILE A 21 20.57 -15.71 10.63
N GLN A 22 20.47 -15.17 9.41
CA GLN A 22 20.92 -15.86 8.20
C GLN A 22 22.39 -16.28 8.29
N GLY A 23 23.30 -15.36 8.64
CA GLY A 23 24.73 -15.66 8.77
C GLY A 23 25.02 -16.75 9.79
N THR A 24 24.40 -16.66 10.98
CA THR A 24 24.57 -17.66 12.03
C THR A 24 24.03 -19.05 11.64
N MET A 25 22.85 -19.11 11.03
CA MET A 25 22.22 -20.37 10.63
C MET A 25 22.95 -21.03 9.46
N ILE A 26 23.39 -20.25 8.47
CA ILE A 26 24.14 -20.78 7.32
C ILE A 26 25.47 -21.37 7.78
N ASN A 27 26.16 -20.70 8.71
CA ASN A 27 27.41 -21.21 9.27
C ASN A 27 27.23 -22.52 10.06
N ALA A 28 26.06 -22.75 10.66
CA ALA A 28 25.74 -24.01 11.34
C ALA A 28 25.26 -25.13 10.40
N TRP A 29 24.57 -24.77 9.30
CA TRP A 29 23.94 -25.72 8.37
C TRP A 29 24.18 -25.34 6.90
N GLU A 30 25.45 -25.39 6.49
CA GLU A 30 25.89 -24.96 5.16
C GLU A 30 25.14 -25.67 4.01
N THR A 31 24.84 -26.97 4.16
CA THR A 31 24.11 -27.77 3.15
C THR A 31 22.69 -27.28 2.88
N LYS A 32 22.12 -26.47 3.79
CA LYS A 32 20.75 -25.92 3.69
C LYS A 32 20.73 -24.42 3.44
N ALA A 33 21.87 -23.81 3.08
CA ALA A 33 22.01 -22.36 2.95
C ALA A 33 20.93 -21.73 2.03
N GLY A 34 20.65 -22.35 0.88
CA GLY A 34 19.63 -21.87 -0.04
C GLY A 34 18.22 -21.86 0.57
N LEU A 35 17.86 -22.90 1.31
CA LEU A 35 16.55 -23.01 1.96
C LEU A 35 16.41 -22.00 3.10
N ILE A 36 17.45 -21.82 3.92
CA ILE A 36 17.47 -20.84 5.01
C ILE A 36 17.24 -19.43 4.45
N SER A 37 17.99 -19.03 3.42
CA SER A 37 17.85 -17.73 2.78
C SER A 37 16.45 -17.52 2.20
N ALA A 38 15.93 -18.52 1.47
CA ALA A 38 14.59 -18.43 0.87
C ALA A 38 13.50 -18.24 1.93
N VAL A 39 13.54 -19.01 3.02
CA VAL A 39 12.55 -18.92 4.11
C VAL A 39 12.63 -17.55 4.78
N LEU A 40 13.82 -17.06 5.11
CA LEU A 40 13.99 -15.77 5.77
C LEU A 40 13.51 -14.60 4.90
N ILE A 41 13.82 -14.62 3.59
CA ILE A 41 13.34 -13.62 2.64
C ILE A 41 11.81 -13.66 2.54
N VAL A 42 11.20 -14.85 2.49
CA VAL A 42 9.74 -15.00 2.44
C VAL A 42 9.10 -14.47 3.73
N LEU A 43 9.64 -14.79 4.90
CA LEU A 43 9.12 -14.28 6.18
C LEU A 43 9.22 -12.75 6.26
N PHE A 44 10.33 -12.18 5.81
CA PHE A 44 10.49 -10.73 5.72
C PHE A 44 9.45 -10.12 4.76
N ALA A 45 9.27 -10.71 3.57
CA ALA A 45 8.29 -10.26 2.60
C ALA A 45 6.85 -10.34 3.14
N ILE A 46 6.51 -11.38 3.90
CA ILE A 46 5.21 -11.51 4.58
C ILE A 46 5.01 -10.38 5.59
N ALA A 47 6.03 -10.05 6.40
CA ALA A 47 5.93 -8.96 7.36
C ALA A 47 5.68 -7.60 6.66
N VAL A 48 6.40 -7.34 5.56
CA VAL A 48 6.18 -6.15 4.72
C VAL A 48 4.77 -6.16 4.12
N PHE A 49 4.36 -7.29 3.56
CA PHE A 49 3.05 -7.45 2.91
C PHE A 49 1.90 -7.20 3.89
N ILE A 50 1.96 -7.76 5.10
CA ILE A 50 0.94 -7.56 6.14
C ILE A 50 0.80 -6.07 6.47
N TRP A 51 1.92 -5.36 6.65
CA TRP A 51 1.86 -3.93 6.90
C TRP A 51 1.28 -3.19 5.68
N GLY A 52 1.69 -3.54 4.47
CA GLY A 52 1.09 -3.01 3.23
C GLY A 52 -0.44 -3.17 3.21
N VAL A 53 -0.96 -4.36 3.56
CA VAL A 53 -2.41 -4.60 3.67
C VAL A 53 -3.06 -3.68 4.72
N LEU A 54 -2.46 -3.54 5.89
CA LEU A 54 -2.98 -2.67 6.94
C LEU A 54 -3.05 -1.21 6.49
N ASP A 55 -2.00 -0.72 5.81
CA ASP A 55 -1.94 0.62 5.26
C ASP A 55 -2.99 0.83 4.16
N GLY A 56 -3.13 -0.12 3.22
CA GLY A 56 -4.13 -0.04 2.15
C GLY A 56 -5.57 -0.05 2.68
N ARG A 57 -5.84 -0.84 3.73
CA ARG A 57 -7.14 -0.85 4.41
C ARG A 57 -7.42 0.45 5.15
N ALA A 58 -6.41 1.00 5.83
CA ALA A 58 -6.55 2.25 6.56
C ALA A 58 -6.84 3.41 5.61
N ASP A 59 -6.12 3.48 4.49
CA ASP A 59 -6.31 4.49 3.46
C ASP A 59 -7.68 4.38 2.78
N ALA A 60 -8.11 3.19 2.36
CA ALA A 60 -9.43 3.00 1.74
C ALA A 60 -10.61 3.34 2.67
N ARG A 61 -10.43 3.16 3.99
CA ARG A 61 -11.44 3.54 5.00
C ARG A 61 -11.48 5.04 5.26
N ALA A 62 -10.33 5.70 5.23
CA ALA A 62 -10.22 7.14 5.44
C ALA A 62 -10.70 7.94 4.22
N ASN A 63 -10.45 7.42 3.01
CA ASN A 63 -10.79 8.03 1.74
C ASN A 63 -11.66 7.06 0.90
N PRO A 64 -13.00 7.07 1.08
CA PRO A 64 -13.90 6.22 0.32
C PRO A 64 -13.90 6.50 -1.19
N ASP A 65 -13.57 7.74 -1.57
CA ASP A 65 -13.40 8.15 -2.96
C ASP A 65 -12.02 7.71 -3.49
N PRO A 66 -11.96 6.87 -4.55
CA PRO A 66 -10.70 6.36 -5.10
C PRO A 66 -9.72 7.45 -5.54
N ASP A 67 -10.22 8.57 -6.06
CA ASP A 67 -9.39 9.63 -6.63
C ASP A 67 -8.70 10.49 -5.55
N ARG A 68 -9.13 10.36 -4.29
CA ARG A 68 -8.59 11.11 -3.14
C ARG A 68 -7.64 10.30 -2.26
N ARG A 69 -7.25 9.09 -2.70
CA ARG A 69 -6.37 8.19 -1.93
C ARG A 69 -4.94 8.70 -1.87
N ASP A 70 -4.25 8.41 -0.76
CA ASP A 70 -2.84 8.77 -0.58
C ASP A 70 -1.93 7.99 -1.58
N ASP A 71 -0.85 8.61 -2.05
CA ASP A 71 0.20 7.92 -2.82
C ASP A 71 1.09 7.07 -1.89
N LEU A 72 0.59 5.87 -1.61
CA LEU A 72 1.30 4.86 -0.84
C LEU A 72 2.44 4.22 -1.64
N ALA A 73 2.40 4.24 -2.98
CA ALA A 73 3.46 3.64 -3.79
C ALA A 73 4.76 4.41 -3.62
N MET A 74 4.73 5.75 -3.73
CA MET A 74 5.89 6.60 -3.46
C MET A 74 6.39 6.44 -2.02
N THR A 75 5.48 6.39 -1.05
CA THR A 75 5.80 6.22 0.37
C THR A 75 6.58 4.93 0.62
N TRP A 76 6.13 3.82 0.04
CA TRP A 76 6.74 2.51 0.19
C TRP A 76 8.03 2.36 -0.62
N LEU A 77 8.14 3.02 -1.77
CA LEU A 77 9.38 3.08 -2.55
C LEU A 77 10.51 3.75 -1.76
N LEU A 78 10.24 4.93 -1.20
CA LEU A 78 11.23 5.65 -0.39
C LEU A 78 11.57 4.89 0.90
N ALA A 79 10.57 4.26 1.54
CA ALA A 79 10.79 3.43 2.72
C ALA A 79 11.71 2.23 2.39
N GLY A 80 11.45 1.52 1.29
CA GLY A 80 12.26 0.39 0.83
C GLY A 80 13.68 0.80 0.47
N LEU A 81 13.84 1.90 -0.25
CA LEU A 81 15.17 2.43 -0.61
C LEU A 81 15.98 2.80 0.63
N PHE A 82 15.37 3.53 1.57
CA PHE A 82 16.00 3.88 2.84
C PHE A 82 16.36 2.63 3.63
N ALA A 83 15.45 1.65 3.73
CA ALA A 83 15.68 0.40 4.42
C ALA A 83 16.86 -0.37 3.83
N GLY A 84 16.95 -0.46 2.50
CA GLY A 84 18.04 -1.12 1.81
C GLY A 84 19.40 -0.49 2.08
N ILE A 85 19.51 0.83 1.92
CA ILE A 85 20.79 1.55 2.11
C ILE A 85 21.23 1.48 3.57
N VAL A 86 20.33 1.78 4.51
CA VAL A 86 20.65 1.82 5.94
C VAL A 86 20.98 0.43 6.46
N SER A 87 20.21 -0.61 6.11
CA SER A 87 20.51 -1.97 6.56
C SER A 87 21.81 -2.51 5.97
N GLY A 88 22.11 -2.22 4.69
CA GLY A 88 23.38 -2.60 4.06
C GLY A 88 24.57 -1.92 4.75
N ALA A 89 24.50 -0.61 4.98
CA ALA A 89 25.54 0.13 5.69
C ALA A 89 25.76 -0.38 7.12
N VAL A 90 24.68 -0.66 7.86
CA VAL A 90 24.75 -1.19 9.23
C VAL A 90 25.30 -2.62 9.24
N ALA A 91 24.86 -3.49 8.33
CA ALA A 91 25.38 -4.85 8.22
C ALA A 91 26.89 -4.85 7.90
N TRP A 92 27.32 -3.96 7.00
CA TRP A 92 28.74 -3.76 6.72
C TRP A 92 29.51 -3.27 7.94
N PHE A 93 28.97 -2.32 8.71
CA PHE A 93 29.61 -1.88 9.93
C PHE A 93 29.75 -3.01 10.96
N ILE A 94 28.73 -3.86 11.11
CA ILE A 94 28.75 -5.02 12.01
C ILE A 94 29.79 -6.06 11.57
N SER A 95 30.01 -6.25 10.26
CA SER A 95 30.98 -7.25 9.76
C SER A 95 32.44 -6.89 10.08
N LEU A 96 32.72 -5.64 10.45
CA LEU A 96 34.03 -5.22 10.94
C LEU A 96 34.40 -5.97 12.22
N VAL A 97 33.43 -6.19 13.12
CA VAL A 97 33.61 -6.87 14.41
C VAL A 97 33.12 -8.31 14.41
N TYR A 98 32.15 -8.67 13.57
CA TYR A 98 31.52 -10.00 13.54
C TYR A 98 31.72 -10.68 12.17
N LYS A 99 32.78 -11.50 12.07
CA LYS A 99 33.20 -12.15 10.81
C LYS A 99 32.29 -13.26 10.30
N ALA A 100 31.39 -13.77 11.14
CA ALA A 100 30.39 -14.76 10.71
C ALA A 100 29.25 -14.12 9.88
N LEU A 101 29.21 -12.78 9.78
CA LEU A 101 28.27 -12.10 8.90
C LEU A 101 28.77 -12.17 7.45
N TYR A 102 27.95 -12.76 6.57
CA TYR A 102 28.24 -12.80 5.14
C TYR A 102 27.89 -11.45 4.50
N VAL A 103 28.93 -10.64 4.27
CA VAL A 103 28.83 -9.28 3.72
C VAL A 103 29.94 -9.07 2.70
N GLU A 104 29.62 -8.42 1.59
CA GLU A 104 30.60 -8.05 0.57
C GLU A 104 31.24 -6.67 0.86
N ALA A 105 31.90 -6.09 -0.16
CA ALA A 105 32.38 -4.72 -0.10
C ALA A 105 31.22 -3.73 0.15
N LEU A 106 31.50 -2.64 0.87
CA LEU A 106 30.51 -1.61 1.22
C LEU A 106 29.69 -1.13 0.02
N ILE A 107 30.33 -0.97 -1.15
CA ILE A 107 29.68 -0.53 -2.38
C ILE A 107 28.59 -1.52 -2.80
N ASN A 108 28.86 -2.83 -2.75
CA ASN A 108 27.89 -3.85 -3.13
C ASN A 108 26.71 -3.92 -2.16
N GLU A 109 26.97 -3.67 -0.88
CA GLU A 109 25.92 -3.65 0.15
C GLU A 109 24.96 -2.47 -0.04
N VAL A 110 25.49 -1.29 -0.33
CA VAL A 110 24.73 -0.05 -0.50
C VAL A 110 24.08 0.07 -1.89
N THR A 111 24.43 -0.80 -2.84
CA THR A 111 23.88 -0.81 -4.20
C THR A 111 23.06 -2.06 -4.48
N THR A 112 23.68 -3.22 -4.66
CA THR A 112 23.03 -4.48 -5.05
C THR A 112 22.07 -4.97 -3.97
N PHE A 113 22.56 -5.13 -2.74
CA PHE A 113 21.72 -5.58 -1.63
C PHE A 113 20.67 -4.54 -1.26
N ALA A 114 21.02 -3.26 -1.32
CA ALA A 114 20.07 -2.17 -1.12
C ALA A 114 18.95 -2.20 -2.16
N ALA A 115 19.28 -2.36 -3.46
CA ALA A 115 18.30 -2.45 -4.54
C ALA A 115 17.41 -3.69 -4.40
N PHE A 116 17.99 -4.85 -4.06
CA PHE A 116 17.22 -6.06 -3.76
C PHE A 116 16.22 -5.84 -2.62
N THR A 117 16.69 -5.27 -1.51
CA THR A 117 15.84 -5.00 -0.34
C THR A 117 14.76 -3.98 -0.68
N ALA A 118 15.10 -2.92 -1.41
CA ALA A 118 14.16 -1.90 -1.85
C ALA A 118 13.08 -2.49 -2.75
N LEU A 119 13.45 -3.31 -3.74
CA LEU A 119 12.52 -3.97 -4.63
C LEU A 119 11.60 -4.94 -3.87
N LEU A 120 12.17 -5.76 -2.99
CA LEU A 120 11.41 -6.70 -2.17
C LEU A 120 10.38 -5.97 -1.30
N VAL A 121 10.80 -4.91 -0.60
CA VAL A 121 9.92 -4.11 0.25
C VAL A 121 8.83 -3.45 -0.61
N PHE A 122 9.21 -2.82 -1.73
CA PHE A 122 8.28 -2.14 -2.60
C PHE A 122 7.22 -3.08 -3.18
N LEU A 123 7.63 -4.20 -3.79
CA LEU A 123 6.69 -5.13 -4.42
C LEU A 123 5.75 -5.78 -3.39
N ALA A 124 6.28 -6.27 -2.26
CA ALA A 124 5.47 -6.90 -1.23
C ALA A 124 4.48 -5.91 -0.61
N SER A 125 4.91 -4.67 -0.33
CA SER A 125 4.04 -3.66 0.26
C SER A 125 2.98 -3.16 -0.70
N VAL A 126 3.32 -2.88 -1.97
CA VAL A 126 2.35 -2.41 -2.97
C VAL A 126 1.31 -3.49 -3.27
N ALA A 127 1.72 -4.75 -3.38
CA ALA A 127 0.78 -5.87 -3.49
C ALA A 127 -0.15 -5.95 -2.27
N GLY A 128 0.40 -5.78 -1.06
CA GLY A 128 -0.37 -5.72 0.17
C GLY A 128 -1.37 -4.55 0.18
N VAL A 129 -0.92 -3.34 -0.18
CA VAL A 129 -1.76 -2.14 -0.24
C VAL A 129 -2.91 -2.33 -1.23
N ALA A 130 -2.62 -2.86 -2.42
CA ALA A 130 -3.63 -3.15 -3.44
C ALA A 130 -4.68 -4.14 -2.91
N LEU A 131 -4.24 -5.24 -2.27
CA LEU A 131 -5.15 -6.19 -1.65
C LEU A 131 -5.97 -5.54 -0.53
N GLY A 132 -5.35 -4.71 0.31
CA GLY A 132 -6.00 -4.01 1.41
C GLY A 132 -7.11 -3.06 0.93
N ARG A 133 -6.84 -2.30 -0.12
CA ARG A 133 -7.83 -1.42 -0.78
C ARG A 133 -8.98 -2.23 -1.37
N TRP A 134 -8.66 -3.28 -2.14
CA TRP A 134 -9.65 -4.16 -2.77
C TRP A 134 -10.60 -4.83 -1.76
N LEU A 135 -10.07 -5.29 -0.62
CA LEU A 135 -10.88 -5.90 0.44
C LEU A 135 -11.92 -4.92 1.01
N VAL A 136 -11.56 -3.65 1.18
CA VAL A 136 -12.47 -2.61 1.69
C VAL A 136 -13.50 -2.24 0.63
N ASP A 137 -13.06 -2.03 -0.62
CA ASP A 137 -13.94 -1.64 -1.73
C ASP A 137 -15.05 -2.67 -1.96
N ARG A 138 -14.69 -3.96 -1.90
CA ARG A 138 -15.65 -5.07 -2.00
C ARG A 138 -16.67 -5.10 -0.85
N ASP A 139 -16.29 -4.64 0.34
CA ASP A 139 -17.20 -4.59 1.49
C ASP A 139 -18.12 -3.37 1.41
N LEU A 140 -17.66 -2.25 0.83
CA LEU A 140 -18.48 -1.06 0.59
C LEU A 140 -19.55 -1.30 -0.48
N GLU A 141 -19.24 -2.06 -1.53
CA GLU A 141 -20.20 -2.42 -2.59
C GLU A 141 -21.38 -3.27 -2.06
N LYS A 142 -21.13 -4.09 -1.03
CA LYS A 142 -22.14 -4.95 -0.40
C LYS A 142 -23.06 -4.21 0.56
N GLN A 143 -22.66 -3.03 1.04
CA GLN A 143 -23.51 -2.22 1.88
C GLN A 143 -24.39 -1.37 0.95
N PRO A 144 -25.73 -1.57 0.96
CA PRO A 144 -26.61 -0.68 0.22
C PRO A 144 -26.35 0.72 0.77
N ARG A 145 -25.87 1.63 -0.08
CA ARG A 145 -25.70 3.04 0.28
C ARG A 145 -27.01 3.50 0.90
N LYS A 146 -27.06 3.70 2.21
CA LYS A 146 -28.09 4.54 2.82
C LYS A 146 -27.81 5.94 2.30
N HIS A 147 -28.39 6.28 1.15
CA HIS A 147 -28.59 7.67 0.74
C HIS A 147 -29.38 8.32 1.87
N HIS A 148 -28.69 8.93 2.82
CA HIS A 148 -29.33 9.69 3.88
C HIS A 148 -29.69 11.05 3.30
N GLY A 149 -30.86 11.12 2.66
CA GLY A 149 -31.88 12.16 2.87
C GLY A 149 -31.56 13.64 2.67
N LEU A 150 -30.43 14.04 2.06
CA LEU A 150 -30.13 15.47 1.82
C LEU A 150 -29.66 15.81 0.40
N ALA A 151 -29.49 14.81 -0.47
CA ALA A 151 -29.07 15.00 -1.85
C ALA A 151 -30.18 14.72 -2.88
N GLU A 152 -31.39 14.37 -2.44
CA GLU A 152 -32.50 14.05 -3.34
C GLU A 152 -33.17 15.34 -3.87
N SER A 153 -33.25 16.39 -3.04
CA SER A 153 -33.87 17.67 -3.45
C SER A 153 -33.01 18.55 -4.36
N ALA A 154 -31.69 18.36 -4.39
CA ALA A 154 -30.79 19.13 -5.27
C ALA A 154 -30.39 18.35 -6.54
N ALA A 155 -30.32 17.01 -6.47
CA ALA A 155 -29.97 16.19 -7.63
C ALA A 155 -31.16 15.97 -8.58
N ASP A 156 -32.41 16.02 -8.11
CA ASP A 156 -33.58 15.91 -9.01
C ASP A 156 -33.75 17.16 -9.89
N GLN A 157 -33.40 18.35 -9.41
CA GLN A 157 -33.48 19.58 -10.22
C GLN A 157 -32.42 19.60 -11.32
N ASP A 158 -31.18 19.24 -11.01
CA ASP A 158 -30.07 19.25 -11.97
C ASP A 158 -30.16 18.07 -12.99
N ARG A 159 -30.82 16.98 -12.59
CA ARG A 159 -31.08 15.82 -13.47
C ARG A 159 -32.25 16.08 -14.43
N ALA A 160 -33.25 16.86 -14.04
CA ALA A 160 -34.34 17.26 -14.94
C ALA A 160 -33.83 18.12 -16.12
N ASP A 161 -32.82 18.97 -15.89
CA ASP A 161 -32.23 19.82 -16.92
C ASP A 161 -31.33 19.06 -17.92
N THR A 162 -30.84 17.88 -17.55
CA THR A 162 -29.96 17.07 -18.42
C THR A 162 -30.71 15.89 -19.07
N ASP A 163 -31.84 15.46 -18.49
CA ASP A 163 -32.67 14.40 -19.04
C ASP A 163 -33.77 14.97 -19.94
N VAL A 164 -33.51 14.96 -21.25
CA VAL A 164 -34.40 15.50 -22.30
C VAL A 164 -35.83 14.95 -22.19
N PHE A 165 -36.02 13.72 -21.69
CA PHE A 165 -37.34 13.13 -21.55
C PHE A 165 -38.08 13.60 -20.28
N ALA A 166 -37.35 14.00 -19.24
CA ALA A 166 -37.94 14.59 -18.03
C ALA A 166 -38.35 16.06 -18.27
N ALA A 167 -37.57 16.82 -19.04
CA ALA A 167 -37.92 18.18 -19.43
C ALA A 167 -39.20 18.24 -20.28
N VAL A 168 -39.40 17.28 -21.20
CA VAL A 168 -40.61 17.20 -22.02
C VAL A 168 -41.84 16.81 -21.20
N SER A 169 -41.71 15.90 -20.22
CA SER A 169 -42.84 15.50 -19.39
C SER A 169 -43.31 16.60 -18.44
N GLN A 170 -42.42 17.46 -17.97
CA GLN A 170 -42.79 18.66 -17.19
C GLN A 170 -43.46 19.72 -18.06
N ALA A 171 -42.97 19.96 -19.28
CA ALA A 171 -43.60 20.90 -20.22
C ALA A 171 -45.03 20.48 -20.60
N ASP A 172 -45.28 19.19 -20.80
CA ASP A 172 -46.62 18.65 -21.08
C ASP A 172 -47.56 18.76 -19.86
N ALA A 173 -47.02 18.69 -18.64
CA ALA A 173 -47.79 18.86 -17.40
C ALA A 173 -48.23 20.32 -17.22
N ASP A 174 -47.33 21.29 -17.39
CA ASP A 174 -47.62 22.73 -17.29
C ASP A 174 -48.62 23.21 -18.35
N ALA A 175 -48.53 22.67 -19.57
CA ALA A 175 -49.46 22.97 -20.66
C ALA A 175 -50.87 22.42 -20.40
N THR A 176 -51.00 21.36 -19.60
CA THR A 176 -52.28 20.74 -19.25
C THR A 176 -52.98 21.49 -18.13
N GLU A 177 -52.22 22.07 -17.18
CA GLU A 177 -52.78 22.92 -16.11
C GLU A 177 -53.29 24.26 -16.65
N THR A 178 -52.55 24.93 -17.53
CA THR A 178 -52.98 26.20 -18.14
C THR A 178 -54.27 26.06 -18.96
N ARG A 179 -54.53 24.90 -19.57
CA ARG A 179 -55.78 24.63 -20.32
C ARG A 179 -56.99 24.33 -19.43
N ARG A 180 -56.79 24.00 -18.15
CA ARG A 180 -57.88 23.75 -17.20
C ARG A 180 -58.36 25.01 -16.49
N GLU A 181 -57.60 26.10 -16.57
CA GLU A 181 -57.90 27.38 -15.93
C GLU A 181 -58.60 28.40 -16.87
N GLU A 182 -58.76 28.09 -18.16
CA GLU A 182 -59.62 28.81 -19.12
C GLU A 182 -60.99 28.13 -19.30
#